data_AF-C1C3S7-F1
#
_entry.id   AF-C1C3S7-F1
#
_cell.length_a   1.000
_cell.length_b   1.000
_cell.length_c   1.000
_cell.angle_alpha   90.00
_cell.angle_beta   90.00
_cell.angle_gamma   90.00
#
_symmetry.space_group_name_H-M   'P 1'
#
loop_
_entity.id
_entity.type
_entity.pdbx_description
1 polymer ?
#
loop_
_entity_poly.entity_id
_entity_poly.type
_entity_poly.pdbx_seq_one_letter_code
_entity_poly.pdbx_strand_id
1 'polypeptide(L)'
;MSGSHQLSARTSIQALLEIWRKIKISYQCTDLCPRPLRTTIRLPWYIPGFCVNGKMQVFYSIQNKLPEKNADSEVLTKIMNHSLTVASLTLKEQKESRSLEKQLIDIREKRMALKEKSTALMTEVLSIVDELRFQKEPKEEKLKKIFKHVKRETDTTFMLQNIFQRLIHASRVNWVEDPKLREAVIKAGKDLHNF
;
A
#
# COMPACT_ATOMS: atom_id res chain seq x y z
N MET A 1 8.64 5.43 33.78
CA MET A 1 8.17 6.38 32.74
C MET A 1 8.31 5.78 31.32
N SER A 2 7.74 4.60 31.06
CA SER A 2 7.91 3.86 29.79
C SER A 2 6.61 3.74 28.96
N GLY A 3 5.64 4.63 29.22
CA GLY A 3 4.34 4.61 28.53
C GLY A 3 4.29 5.42 27.24
N SER A 4 5.17 6.43 27.07
CA SER A 4 5.04 7.42 26.00
C SER A 4 5.44 6.90 24.61
N HIS A 5 6.44 6.01 24.51
CA HIS A 5 6.93 5.54 23.21
C HIS A 5 6.09 4.42 22.56
N GLN A 6 5.43 3.56 23.35
CA GLN A 6 4.50 2.55 22.80
C GLN A 6 3.18 3.16 22.31
N LEU A 7 2.71 4.22 22.98
CA LEU A 7 1.53 4.98 22.56
C LEU A 7 1.77 5.67 21.20
N SER A 8 2.98 6.20 20.96
CA SER A 8 3.38 6.86 19.71
C SER A 8 3.37 5.91 18.51
N ALA A 9 3.96 4.71 18.62
CA ALA A 9 3.96 3.74 17.51
C ALA A 9 2.56 3.19 17.20
N ARG A 10 1.71 3.00 18.24
CA ARG A 10 0.30 2.63 18.05
C ARG A 10 -0.50 3.72 17.35
N THR A 11 -0.24 5.00 17.66
CA THR A 11 -0.89 6.13 16.96
C THR A 11 -0.44 6.23 15.52
N SER A 12 0.84 6.00 15.21
CA SER A 12 1.34 6.01 13.82
C SER A 12 0.73 4.90 12.95
N ILE A 13 0.59 3.68 13.49
CA ILE A 13 -0.02 2.55 12.74
C ILE A 13 -1.52 2.75 12.58
N GLN A 14 -2.22 3.24 13.62
CA GLN A 14 -3.63 3.63 13.53
C GLN A 14 -3.84 4.75 12.50
N ALA A 15 -2.98 5.77 12.48
CA ALA A 15 -3.04 6.85 11.49
C ALA A 15 -2.82 6.33 10.06
N LEU A 16 -1.89 5.40 9.84
CA LEU A 16 -1.67 4.78 8.53
C LEU A 16 -2.86 3.91 8.09
N LEU A 17 -3.48 3.17 9.01
CA LEU A 17 -4.70 2.41 8.74
C LEU A 17 -5.89 3.32 8.46
N GLU A 18 -5.99 4.48 9.12
CA GLU A 18 -7.03 5.47 8.89
C GLU A 18 -6.85 6.20 7.56
N ILE A 19 -5.61 6.55 7.20
CA ILE A 19 -5.26 7.08 5.88
C ILE A 19 -5.59 6.05 4.80
N TRP A 20 -5.23 4.78 5.01
CA TRP A 20 -5.55 3.71 4.06
C TRP A 20 -7.06 3.45 3.95
N ARG A 21 -7.81 3.56 5.05
CA ARG A 21 -9.28 3.48 5.07
C ARG A 21 -9.92 4.69 4.38
N LYS A 22 -9.41 5.90 4.58
CA LYS A 22 -9.84 7.13 3.87
C LYS A 22 -9.53 7.07 2.38
N ILE A 23 -8.37 6.51 1.99
CA ILE A 23 -8.02 6.26 0.59
C ILE A 23 -8.95 5.19 -0.01
N LYS A 24 -9.22 4.10 0.71
CA LYS A 24 -10.16 3.05 0.28
C LYS A 24 -11.59 3.56 0.10
N ILE A 25 -12.07 4.43 1.01
CA ILE A 25 -13.37 5.10 0.92
C ILE A 25 -13.38 6.15 -0.19
N SER A 26 -12.29 6.89 -0.39
CA SER A 26 -12.18 7.86 -1.49
C SER A 26 -12.21 7.20 -2.87
N TYR A 27 -11.72 5.96 -2.99
CA TYR A 27 -11.85 5.15 -4.22
C TYR A 27 -13.19 4.38 -4.32
N GLN A 28 -14.04 4.41 -3.29
CA GLN A 28 -15.42 3.91 -3.31
C GLN A 28 -16.45 5.04 -3.53
N CYS A 29 -16.04 6.31 -3.51
CA CYS A 29 -16.92 7.47 -3.67
C CYS A 29 -16.71 8.25 -4.98
N THR A 30 -16.29 7.59 -6.07
CA THR A 30 -16.43 8.14 -7.43
C THR A 30 -17.62 7.58 -8.20
N ASP A 31 -18.49 6.81 -7.55
CA ASP A 31 -19.75 6.31 -8.13
C ASP A 31 -20.99 7.11 -7.70
N LEU A 32 -20.81 8.27 -7.07
CA LEU A 32 -21.88 9.21 -6.72
C LEU A 32 -21.73 10.53 -7.48
N CYS A 33 -21.72 10.44 -8.81
CA CYS A 33 -22.35 11.46 -9.63
C CYS A 33 -23.52 10.77 -10.34
N PRO A 34 -24.76 11.26 -10.18
CA PRO A 34 -25.92 10.66 -10.82
C PRO A 34 -25.72 10.76 -12.32
N ARG A 35 -25.31 9.65 -12.97
CA ARG A 35 -25.54 9.52 -14.40
C ARG A 35 -27.05 9.63 -14.59
N PRO A 36 -27.51 10.46 -15.53
CA PRO A 36 -28.93 10.65 -15.74
C PRO A 36 -29.58 9.29 -15.98
N LEU A 37 -30.69 9.05 -15.29
CA LEU A 37 -31.73 8.12 -15.69
C LEU A 37 -32.10 8.42 -17.15
N ARG A 38 -31.38 7.80 -18.09
CA ARG A 38 -31.91 7.35 -19.35
C ARG A 38 -31.55 5.89 -19.44
N THR A 39 -32.48 5.10 -18.92
CA THR A 39 -32.98 3.90 -19.58
C THR A 39 -32.71 3.95 -21.08
N THR A 40 -31.55 3.44 -21.47
CA THR A 40 -31.43 2.76 -22.73
C THR A 40 -30.61 1.56 -22.36
N ILE A 41 -31.32 0.47 -22.11
CA ILE A 41 -30.84 -0.86 -22.44
C ILE A 41 -30.15 -0.68 -23.80
N ARG A 42 -28.83 -0.57 -23.83
CA ARG A 42 -28.09 -0.82 -25.06
C ARG A 42 -28.24 -2.31 -25.23
N LEU A 43 -29.37 -2.68 -25.83
CA LEU A 43 -29.53 -3.95 -26.49
C LEU A 43 -28.23 -4.12 -27.29
N PRO A 44 -27.57 -5.28 -27.22
CA PRO A 44 -26.37 -5.61 -28.01
C PRO A 44 -26.53 -5.37 -29.53
N TRP A 45 -27.74 -5.05 -29.97
CA TRP A 45 -28.18 -4.85 -31.34
C TRP A 45 -28.22 -3.39 -31.83
N TYR A 46 -28.02 -2.38 -30.98
CA TYR A 46 -27.86 -1.01 -31.50
C TYR A 46 -26.42 -0.83 -31.99
N ILE A 47 -26.20 -1.18 -33.26
CA ILE A 47 -24.96 -0.90 -34.01
C ILE A 47 -25.25 0.34 -34.90
N PRO A 48 -25.00 1.59 -34.43
CA PRO A 48 -25.21 2.79 -35.24
C PRO A 48 -24.55 2.72 -36.62
N GLY A 49 -23.39 2.06 -36.71
CA GLY A 49 -22.64 1.92 -37.96
C GLY A 49 -23.31 1.05 -39.02
N PHE A 50 -24.17 0.10 -38.63
CA PHE A 50 -24.90 -0.75 -39.59
C PHE A 50 -26.01 0.07 -40.28
N CYS A 51 -26.70 0.93 -39.51
CA CYS A 51 -27.75 1.79 -40.03
C CYS A 51 -27.22 2.89 -40.97
N VAL A 52 -26.02 3.45 -40.70
CA VAL A 52 -25.45 4.50 -41.57
C VAL A 52 -24.97 3.92 -42.90
N ASN A 53 -24.32 2.76 -42.90
CA ASN A 53 -23.93 2.07 -44.15
C ASN A 53 -25.15 1.69 -45.01
N GLY A 54 -26.23 1.18 -44.40
CA GLY A 54 -27.47 0.86 -45.12
C GLY A 54 -28.11 2.07 -45.77
N LYS A 55 -28.16 3.21 -45.07
CA LYS A 55 -28.66 4.49 -45.64
C LYS A 55 -27.79 4.97 -46.80
N MET A 56 -26.47 4.82 -46.68
CA MET A 56 -25.52 5.18 -47.72
C MET A 56 -25.74 4.35 -49.00
N GLN A 57 -25.95 3.03 -48.88
CA GLN A 57 -26.29 2.15 -50.01
C GLN A 57 -27.61 2.52 -50.69
N VAL A 58 -28.62 2.88 -49.90
CA VAL A 58 -29.90 3.36 -50.42
C VAL A 58 -29.70 4.66 -51.21
N PHE A 59 -28.96 5.63 -50.67
CA PHE A 59 -28.69 6.89 -51.39
C PHE A 59 -27.92 6.68 -52.69
N TYR A 60 -26.90 5.81 -52.71
CA TYR A 60 -26.20 5.46 -53.95
C TYR A 60 -27.14 4.79 -54.97
N SER A 61 -28.03 3.89 -54.51
CA SER A 61 -28.98 3.20 -55.37
C SER A 61 -30.01 4.16 -55.98
N ILE A 62 -30.44 5.17 -55.23
CA ILE A 62 -31.36 6.19 -55.73
C ILE A 62 -30.62 7.11 -56.71
N GLN A 63 -29.41 7.56 -56.37
CA GLN A 63 -28.60 8.43 -57.23
C GLN A 63 -28.35 7.81 -58.62
N ASN A 64 -28.12 6.50 -58.68
CA ASN A 64 -27.92 5.78 -59.94
C ASN A 64 -29.20 5.58 -60.78
N LYS A 65 -30.38 5.80 -60.19
CA LYS A 65 -31.68 5.64 -60.85
C LYS A 65 -32.38 6.96 -61.18
N LEU A 66 -31.79 8.09 -60.81
CA LEU A 66 -32.37 9.40 -61.08
C LEU A 66 -32.26 9.74 -62.59
N PRO A 67 -33.33 10.25 -63.21
CA PRO A 67 -33.29 10.70 -64.59
C PRO A 67 -32.42 11.96 -64.75
N GLU A 68 -31.77 12.11 -65.92
CA GLU A 68 -30.96 13.28 -66.23
C GLU A 68 -31.80 14.57 -66.38
N LYS A 69 -31.41 15.59 -65.62
CA LYS A 69 -31.66 17.04 -65.84
C LYS A 69 -33.12 17.55 -65.83
N ASN A 70 -33.78 17.36 -64.68
CA ASN A 70 -34.90 18.20 -64.25
C ASN A 70 -34.49 19.04 -63.02
N ALA A 71 -35.09 20.23 -62.81
CA ALA A 71 -34.78 21.09 -61.66
C ALA A 71 -34.91 20.36 -60.31
N ASP A 72 -35.94 19.51 -60.17
CA ASP A 72 -36.16 18.70 -58.97
C ASP A 72 -35.07 17.62 -58.77
N SER A 73 -34.58 17.03 -59.86
CA SER A 73 -33.51 16.02 -59.85
C SER A 73 -32.19 16.62 -59.36
N GLU A 74 -31.90 17.87 -59.72
CA GLU A 74 -30.71 18.59 -59.24
C GLU A 74 -30.75 18.86 -57.74
N VAL A 75 -31.89 19.31 -57.22
CA VAL A 75 -32.10 19.54 -55.77
C VAL A 75 -31.97 18.23 -55.02
N LEU A 76 -32.58 17.15 -55.52
CA LEU A 76 -32.49 15.83 -54.90
C LEU A 76 -31.03 15.32 -54.84
N THR A 77 -30.28 15.51 -55.92
CA THR A 77 -28.87 15.13 -56.00
C THR A 77 -28.01 15.91 -55.01
N LYS A 78 -28.24 17.23 -54.86
CA LYS A 78 -27.57 18.06 -53.85
C LYS A 78 -27.84 17.57 -52.43
N ILE A 79 -29.09 17.24 -52.10
CA ILE A 79 -29.48 16.69 -50.80
C ILE A 79 -28.81 15.33 -50.54
N MET A 80 -28.77 14.45 -51.54
CA MET A 80 -28.12 13.14 -51.43
C MET A 80 -26.62 13.27 -51.21
N ASN A 81 -25.94 14.10 -51.98
CA ASN A 81 -24.50 14.35 -51.82
C ASN A 81 -24.16 14.90 -50.43
N HIS A 82 -24.99 15.82 -49.93
CA HIS A 82 -24.83 16.32 -48.57
C HIS A 82 -25.05 15.21 -47.52
N SER A 83 -26.10 14.41 -47.69
CA SER A 83 -26.43 13.29 -46.79
C SER A 83 -25.33 12.22 -46.77
N LEU A 84 -24.75 11.89 -47.93
CA LEU A 84 -23.61 10.99 -48.08
C LEU A 84 -22.35 11.55 -47.41
N THR A 85 -22.11 12.85 -47.54
CA THR A 85 -20.98 13.53 -46.87
C THR A 85 -21.11 13.41 -45.35
N VAL A 86 -22.28 13.75 -44.79
CA VAL A 86 -22.55 13.63 -43.36
C VAL A 86 -22.46 12.18 -42.88
N ALA A 87 -22.99 11.23 -43.65
CA ALA A 87 -22.89 9.80 -43.34
C ALA A 87 -21.42 9.32 -43.29
N SER A 88 -20.59 9.78 -44.24
CA SER A 88 -19.16 9.42 -44.28
C SER A 88 -18.38 9.95 -43.07
N LEU A 89 -18.63 11.21 -42.68
CA LEU A 89 -18.04 11.82 -41.49
C LEU A 89 -18.50 11.10 -40.22
N THR A 90 -19.78 10.79 -40.14
CA THR A 90 -20.36 10.04 -39.00
C THR A 90 -19.72 8.65 -38.87
N LEU A 91 -19.49 7.94 -39.98
CA LEU A 91 -18.80 6.65 -39.98
C LEU A 91 -17.35 6.76 -39.54
N LYS A 92 -16.65 7.82 -39.96
CA LYS A 92 -15.27 8.09 -39.55
C LYS A 92 -15.20 8.30 -38.03
N GLU A 93 -16.00 9.22 -37.49
CA GLU A 93 -16.07 9.50 -36.05
C GLU A 93 -16.45 8.24 -35.24
N GLN A 94 -17.38 7.43 -35.74
CA GLN A 94 -17.73 6.17 -35.08
C GLN A 94 -16.58 5.16 -35.07
N LYS A 95 -15.78 5.08 -36.14
CA LYS A 95 -14.60 4.20 -36.18
C LYS A 95 -13.54 4.67 -35.19
N GLU A 96 -13.28 5.98 -35.13
CA GLU A 96 -12.33 6.58 -34.20
C GLU A 96 -12.77 6.37 -32.75
N SER A 97 -14.04 6.62 -32.44
CA SER A 97 -14.64 6.35 -31.13
C SER A 97 -14.48 4.88 -30.70
N ARG A 98 -14.75 3.92 -31.58
CA ARG A 98 -14.53 2.49 -31.30
C ARG A 98 -13.06 2.15 -31.07
N SER A 99 -12.15 2.77 -31.81
CA SER A 99 -10.71 2.59 -31.62
C SER A 99 -10.27 3.07 -30.24
N LEU A 100 -10.74 4.25 -29.84
CA LEU A 100 -10.47 4.82 -28.51
C LEU A 100 -11.09 3.98 -27.39
N GLU A 101 -12.32 3.48 -27.56
CA GLU A 101 -12.94 2.56 -26.60
C GLU A 101 -12.11 1.30 -26.39
N LYS A 102 -11.55 0.71 -27.46
CA LYS A 102 -10.66 -0.45 -27.37
C LYS A 102 -9.38 -0.13 -26.60
N GLN A 103 -8.74 1.00 -26.91
CA GLN A 103 -7.54 1.44 -26.17
C GLN A 103 -7.85 1.68 -24.69
N LEU A 104 -9.03 2.24 -24.38
CA LEU A 104 -9.46 2.46 -23.01
C LEU A 104 -9.67 1.15 -22.25
N ILE A 105 -10.22 0.12 -22.90
CA ILE A 105 -10.37 -1.22 -22.32
C ILE A 105 -8.99 -1.82 -22.01
N ASP A 106 -8.06 -1.80 -22.96
CA ASP A 106 -6.68 -2.30 -22.76
C ASP A 106 -5.96 -1.59 -21.59
N ILE A 107 -6.07 -0.26 -21.50
CA ILE A 107 -5.52 0.51 -20.38
C ILE A 107 -6.18 0.10 -19.05
N ARG A 108 -7.49 -0.14 -19.02
CA ARG A 108 -8.21 -0.57 -17.81
C ARG A 108 -7.76 -1.97 -17.37
N GLU A 109 -7.58 -2.90 -18.30
CA GLU A 109 -7.08 -4.24 -18.02
C GLU A 109 -5.65 -4.19 -17.44
N LYS A 110 -4.76 -3.42 -18.06
CA LYS A 110 -3.39 -3.19 -17.54
C LYS A 110 -3.39 -2.59 -16.14
N ARG A 111 -4.27 -1.61 -15.89
CA ARG A 111 -4.42 -0.99 -14.55
C ARG A 111 -4.91 -1.98 -13.51
N MET A 112 -5.85 -2.85 -13.87
CA MET A 112 -6.36 -3.90 -12.98
C MET A 112 -5.27 -4.91 -12.64
N ALA A 113 -4.53 -5.41 -13.63
CA ALA A 113 -3.42 -6.33 -13.40
C ALA A 113 -2.32 -5.72 -12.50
N LEU A 114 -2.00 -4.44 -12.66
CA LEU A 114 -1.04 -3.75 -11.80
C LEU A 114 -1.57 -3.62 -10.36
N LYS A 115 -2.87 -3.33 -10.20
CA LYS A 115 -3.51 -3.22 -8.89
C LYS A 115 -3.45 -4.56 -8.15
N GLU A 116 -3.76 -5.66 -8.84
CA GLU A 116 -3.67 -7.02 -8.28
C GLU A 116 -2.25 -7.35 -7.81
N LYS A 117 -1.24 -7.08 -8.65
CA LYS A 117 0.17 -7.27 -8.28
C LYS A 117 0.58 -6.42 -7.08
N SER A 118 0.18 -5.15 -7.05
CA SER A 118 0.47 -4.25 -5.92
C SER A 118 -0.19 -4.75 -4.63
N THR A 119 -1.43 -5.25 -4.69
CA THR A 119 -2.09 -5.83 -3.52
C THR A 119 -1.41 -7.09 -3.03
N ALA A 120 -0.94 -7.97 -3.93
CA ALA A 120 -0.21 -9.17 -3.57
C ALA A 120 1.13 -8.86 -2.88
N LEU A 121 1.92 -7.91 -3.43
CA LEU A 121 3.15 -7.44 -2.81
C LEU A 121 2.90 -6.82 -1.44
N MET A 122 1.83 -6.04 -1.28
CA MET A 122 1.49 -5.46 0.02
C MET A 122 1.16 -6.54 1.06
N THR A 123 0.43 -7.58 0.66
CA THR A 123 0.13 -8.70 1.57
C THR A 123 1.39 -9.46 1.97
N GLU A 124 2.34 -9.66 1.06
CA GLU A 124 3.63 -10.30 1.34
C GLU A 124 4.49 -9.46 2.30
N VAL A 125 4.55 -8.14 2.08
CA VAL A 125 5.25 -7.22 2.99
C VAL A 125 4.65 -7.28 4.40
N LEU A 126 3.32 -7.28 4.50
CA LEU A 126 2.65 -7.39 5.79
C LEU A 126 2.95 -8.71 6.49
N SER A 127 2.97 -9.85 5.77
CA SER A 127 3.32 -11.14 6.37
C SER A 127 4.75 -11.18 6.88
N ILE A 128 5.72 -10.61 6.13
CA ILE A 128 7.11 -10.51 6.56
C ILE A 128 7.23 -9.63 7.82
N VAL A 129 6.51 -8.50 7.86
CA VAL A 129 6.51 -7.61 9.04
C VAL A 129 5.95 -8.31 10.28
N ASP A 130 4.89 -9.08 10.12
CA ASP A 130 4.31 -9.85 11.23
C ASP A 130 5.25 -10.97 11.67
N GLU A 131 5.87 -11.69 10.75
CA GLU A 131 6.88 -12.71 11.10
C GLU A 131 8.07 -12.11 11.85
N LEU A 132 8.60 -10.97 11.40
CA LEU A 132 9.67 -10.25 12.09
C LEU A 132 9.24 -9.75 13.48
N ARG A 133 7.94 -9.46 13.68
CA ARG A 133 7.39 -9.10 14.99
C ARG A 133 7.37 -10.30 15.92
N PHE A 134 7.03 -11.49 15.42
CA PHE A 134 7.02 -12.73 16.22
C PHE A 134 8.43 -13.28 16.49
N GLN A 135 9.38 -13.14 15.56
CA GLN A 135 10.76 -13.62 15.72
C GLN A 135 11.63 -12.70 16.59
N LYS A 136 11.31 -11.40 16.68
CA LYS A 136 11.92 -10.56 17.71
C LYS A 136 11.36 -10.96 19.07
N GLU A 137 12.04 -11.86 19.78
CA GLU A 137 11.97 -11.87 21.24
C GLU A 137 12.07 -10.41 21.71
N PRO A 138 11.12 -9.91 22.52
CA PRO A 138 11.14 -8.52 22.93
C PRO A 138 12.51 -8.29 23.57
N LYS A 139 13.32 -7.38 23.00
CA LYS A 139 14.67 -7.07 23.48
C LYS A 139 14.69 -6.84 25.00
N GLU A 140 13.58 -6.37 25.53
CA GLU A 140 13.28 -6.19 26.94
C GLU A 140 13.39 -7.48 27.77
N GLU A 141 12.97 -8.64 27.26
CA GLU A 141 12.99 -9.92 27.97
C GLU A 141 14.39 -10.53 28.03
N LYS A 142 15.18 -10.39 26.95
CA LYS A 142 16.62 -10.71 26.97
C LYS A 142 17.37 -9.81 27.96
N LEU A 143 17.12 -8.50 27.93
CA LEU A 143 17.73 -7.54 28.85
C LEU A 143 17.36 -7.84 30.30
N LYS A 144 16.08 -8.16 30.60
CA LYS A 144 15.64 -8.57 31.94
C LYS A 144 16.36 -9.82 32.46
N LYS A 145 16.57 -10.83 31.61
CA LYS A 145 17.34 -12.04 31.98
C LYS A 145 18.80 -11.70 32.30
N ILE A 146 19.44 -10.86 31.48
CA ILE A 146 20.82 -10.40 31.69
C ILE A 146 20.92 -9.60 33.00
N PHE A 147 20.06 -8.61 33.23
CA PHE A 147 20.03 -7.84 34.47
C PHE A 147 19.82 -8.74 35.70
N LYS A 148 18.94 -9.74 35.62
CA LYS A 148 18.71 -10.69 36.72
C LYS A 148 19.92 -11.58 37.00
N HIS A 149 20.74 -11.89 35.98
CA HIS A 149 21.97 -12.66 36.17
C HIS A 149 23.06 -11.79 36.79
N VAL A 150 23.32 -10.62 36.20
CA VAL A 150 24.30 -9.65 36.71
C VAL A 150 24.01 -9.28 38.17
N LYS A 151 22.75 -8.98 38.52
CA LYS A 151 22.38 -8.68 39.90
C LYS A 151 22.69 -9.83 40.87
N ARG A 152 22.41 -11.08 40.47
CA ARG A 152 22.71 -12.26 41.30
C ARG A 152 24.21 -12.43 41.53
N GLU A 153 25.01 -12.29 40.48
CA GLU A 153 26.48 -12.36 40.60
C GLU A 153 27.00 -11.27 41.54
N THR A 154 26.55 -10.02 41.37
CA THR A 154 26.91 -8.89 42.26
C THR A 154 26.53 -9.14 43.72
N ASP A 155 25.32 -9.65 43.96
CA ASP A 155 24.86 -9.98 45.32
C ASP A 155 25.74 -11.09 45.95
N THR A 156 26.11 -12.11 45.17
CA THR A 156 26.99 -13.20 45.66
C THR A 156 28.41 -12.73 45.93
N THR A 157 28.99 -11.87 45.08
CA THR A 157 30.32 -11.32 45.30
C THR A 157 30.35 -10.41 46.53
N PHE A 158 29.32 -9.59 46.73
CA PHE A 158 29.19 -8.75 47.92
C PHE A 158 29.08 -9.59 49.21
N MET A 159 28.28 -10.65 49.19
CA MET A 159 28.20 -11.58 50.32
C MET A 159 29.55 -12.24 50.62
N LEU A 160 30.23 -12.75 49.60
CA LEU A 160 31.54 -13.40 49.77
C LEU A 160 32.60 -12.45 50.31
N GLN A 161 32.64 -11.22 49.79
CA GLN A 161 33.56 -10.18 50.28
C GLN A 161 33.27 -9.80 51.75
N ASN A 162 32.00 -9.67 52.14
CA ASN A 162 31.62 -9.41 53.53
C ASN A 162 32.03 -10.56 54.46
N ILE A 163 31.87 -11.81 54.04
CA ILE A 163 32.33 -12.98 54.80
C ILE A 163 33.85 -12.93 54.96
N PHE A 164 34.58 -12.67 53.87
CA PHE A 164 36.04 -12.56 53.89
C PHE A 164 36.54 -11.47 54.86
N GLN A 165 35.93 -10.28 54.81
CA GLN A 165 36.25 -9.18 55.73
C GLN A 165 36.01 -9.56 57.20
N ARG A 166 34.88 -10.21 57.50
CA ARG A 166 34.55 -10.68 58.85
C ARG A 166 35.52 -11.76 59.35
N LEU A 167 35.92 -12.69 58.49
CA LEU A 167 36.89 -13.73 58.84
C LEU A 167 38.25 -13.13 59.19
N ILE A 168 38.74 -12.18 58.39
CA ILE A 168 39.99 -11.47 58.68
C ILE A 168 39.90 -10.74 60.02
N HIS A 169 38.80 -10.02 60.26
CA HIS A 169 38.58 -9.33 61.52
C HIS A 169 38.54 -10.29 62.72
N ALA A 170 37.84 -11.42 62.59
CA ALA A 170 37.72 -12.42 63.65
C ALA A 170 39.04 -13.17 63.93
N SER A 171 39.88 -13.35 62.91
CA SER A 171 41.15 -14.08 63.01
C SER A 171 42.20 -13.36 63.86
N ARG A 172 42.02 -12.07 64.17
CA ARG A 172 42.97 -11.21 64.91
C ARG A 172 44.40 -11.20 64.33
N VAL A 173 44.56 -11.62 63.07
CA VAL A 173 45.83 -11.55 62.34
C VAL A 173 46.14 -10.08 62.05
N ASN A 174 47.39 -9.65 62.29
CA ASN A 174 47.82 -8.28 62.01
C ASN A 174 48.01 -8.06 60.50
N TRP A 175 46.89 -7.94 59.79
CA TRP A 175 46.83 -7.79 58.33
C TRP A 175 47.43 -6.48 57.81
N VAL A 176 47.76 -5.54 58.71
CA VAL A 176 48.43 -4.28 58.37
C VAL A 176 49.93 -4.49 58.15
N GLU A 177 50.53 -5.44 58.85
CA GLU A 177 51.97 -5.76 58.78
C GLU A 177 52.32 -6.68 57.61
N ASP A 178 51.40 -7.57 57.20
CA ASP A 178 51.60 -8.41 56.00
C ASP A 178 51.20 -7.62 54.73
N PRO A 179 52.17 -7.23 53.88
CA PRO A 179 51.89 -6.45 52.67
C PRO A 179 50.97 -7.19 51.68
N LYS A 180 51.03 -8.53 51.63
CA LYS A 180 50.19 -9.33 50.71
C LYS A 180 48.74 -9.35 51.18
N LEU A 181 48.52 -9.47 52.49
CA LEU A 181 47.17 -9.48 53.08
C LEU A 181 46.54 -8.08 53.04
N ARG A 182 47.34 -7.04 53.31
CA ARG A 182 46.92 -5.64 53.18
C ARG A 182 46.41 -5.31 51.79
N GLU A 183 47.14 -5.73 50.74
CA GLU A 183 46.73 -5.53 49.36
C GLU A 183 45.42 -6.27 49.02
N ALA A 184 45.29 -7.52 49.47
CA ALA A 184 44.09 -8.34 49.24
C ALA A 184 42.83 -7.71 49.89
N VAL A 185 42.94 -7.20 51.12
CA VAL A 185 41.84 -6.54 51.84
C VAL A 185 41.45 -5.22 51.17
N ILE A 186 42.43 -4.39 50.81
CA ILE A 186 42.19 -3.10 50.15
C ILE A 186 41.53 -3.30 48.78
N LYS A 187 41.97 -4.30 48.02
CA LYS A 187 41.39 -4.63 46.71
C LYS A 187 39.94 -5.07 46.86
N ALA A 188 39.66 -6.00 47.78
CA ALA A 188 38.31 -6.43 48.10
C ALA A 188 37.41 -5.28 48.60
N GLY A 189 37.98 -4.28 49.28
CA GLY A 189 37.26 -3.10 49.76
C GLY A 189 36.93 -2.06 48.68
N LYS A 190 37.79 -1.88 47.67
CA LYS A 190 37.57 -0.89 46.59
C LYS A 190 36.46 -1.27 45.63
N ASP A 191 36.22 -2.55 45.45
CA ASP A 191 35.17 -3.07 44.58
C ASP A 191 33.74 -2.78 45.12
N LEU A 192 33.60 -2.33 46.38
CA LEU A 192 32.33 -1.94 47.02
C LEU A 192 31.81 -0.55 46.60
N HIS A 193 32.68 0.36 46.15
CA HIS A 193 32.35 1.78 46.01
C HIS A 193 32.16 2.26 44.56
N ASN A 194 32.37 1.39 43.57
CA ASN A 194 32.42 1.76 42.14
C ASN A 194 31.18 1.33 41.31
N PHE A 195 30.01 1.19 41.93
CA PHE A 195 28.75 0.96 41.21
C PHE A 195 27.61 1.82 41.75
#